data_AF-A0A4S4AZ80-F1
#
_entry.id   AF-A0A4S4AZ80-F1
#
_cell.length_a   1.000
_cell.length_b   1.000
_cell.length_c   1.000
_cell.angle_alpha   90.00
_cell.angle_beta   90.00
_cell.angle_gamma   90.00
#
_symmetry.space_group_name_H-M   'P 1'
#
loop_
_entity.id
_entity.type
_entity.pdbx_description
1 polymer ?
#
loop_
_entity_poly.entity_id
_entity_poly.type
_entity_poly.pdbx_seq_one_letter_code
_entity_poly.pdbx_strand_id
1 'polypeptide(L)'
;MTRIVSSLPGRIRVRDPALRAPDRLDLLEQTLAALEGVAGLRGNAAAGSIVLHYDAGRIDVEAFERTVDEAVDAVLAAPRRKGRHRLRNRVNRAAKLGMLGSLGTSLVLAAAGQKHWHAVAGGVFVACLGVHLAVHRKHILR
;
A
#
# COMPACT_ATOMS: atom_id res chain seq x y z
N MET A 1 -24.68 -0.65 11.65
CA MET A 1 -25.12 -1.19 10.33
C MET A 1 -23.96 -1.99 9.78
N THR A 2 -24.16 -3.29 9.60
CA THR A 2 -23.09 -4.21 9.20
C THR A 2 -22.62 -3.88 7.78
N ARG A 3 -21.31 -3.71 7.60
CA ARG A 3 -20.68 -3.37 6.31
C ARG A 3 -20.18 -4.60 5.55
N ILE A 4 -20.38 -5.78 6.14
CA ILE A 4 -20.18 -7.09 5.54
C ILE A 4 -21.31 -7.32 4.53
N VAL A 5 -20.96 -7.40 3.25
CA VAL A 5 -21.93 -7.61 2.16
C VAL A 5 -22.04 -9.08 1.80
N SER A 6 -21.04 -9.89 2.18
CA SER A 6 -21.04 -11.33 2.00
C SER A 6 -20.11 -11.94 3.04
N SER A 7 -20.63 -12.93 3.76
CA SER A 7 -19.83 -13.86 4.54
C SER A 7 -20.08 -15.27 4.01
N LEU A 8 -19.00 -15.94 3.65
CA LEU A 8 -18.96 -17.35 3.28
C LEU A 8 -17.97 -18.01 4.24
N PRO A 9 -18.12 -19.31 4.54
CA PRO A 9 -17.12 -20.04 5.31
C PRO A 9 -15.72 -19.84 4.70
N GLY A 10 -14.83 -19.22 5.46
CA GLY A 10 -13.46 -18.91 5.08
C GLY A 10 -13.27 -17.64 4.24
N ARG A 11 -14.32 -16.85 3.99
CA ARG A 11 -14.24 -15.60 3.24
C ARG A 11 -15.27 -14.55 3.69
N ILE A 12 -14.78 -13.37 4.07
CA ILE A 12 -15.63 -12.19 4.36
C ILE A 12 -15.33 -11.08 3.36
N ARG A 13 -16.38 -10.47 2.81
CA ARG A 13 -16.28 -9.27 1.95
C ARG A 13 -16.94 -8.09 2.63
N VAL A 14 -16.13 -7.06 2.85
CA VAL A 14 -16.58 -5.76 3.37
C VAL A 14 -16.64 -4.76 2.21
N ARG A 15 -17.69 -3.93 2.18
CA ARG A 15 -17.82 -2.83 1.22
C ARG A 15 -18.27 -1.56 1.92
N ASP A 16 -17.55 -0.48 1.66
CA ASP A 16 -17.94 0.85 2.09
C ASP A 16 -17.37 1.88 1.11
N PRO A 17 -18.13 2.91 0.67
CA PRO A 17 -17.63 3.96 -0.22
C PRO A 17 -16.37 4.66 0.29
N ALA A 18 -16.19 4.73 1.61
CA ALA A 18 -15.00 5.27 2.24
C ALA A 18 -13.71 4.50 1.92
N LEU A 19 -13.81 3.22 1.55
CA LEU A 19 -12.68 2.38 1.14
C LEU A 19 -12.18 2.70 -0.27
N ARG A 20 -12.87 3.58 -1.01
CA ARG A 20 -12.32 4.15 -2.25
C ARG A 20 -11.10 5.03 -2.01
N ALA A 21 -10.93 5.49 -0.78
CA ALA A 21 -9.77 6.23 -0.33
C ALA A 21 -8.59 5.26 -0.06
N PRO A 22 -7.48 5.32 -0.83
CA PRO A 22 -6.38 4.38 -0.69
C PRO A 22 -5.73 4.39 0.70
N ASP A 23 -5.67 5.57 1.35
CA ASP A 23 -5.18 5.72 2.72
C ASP A 23 -6.02 4.95 3.74
N ARG A 24 -7.33 4.91 3.54
CA ARG A 24 -8.28 4.24 4.43
C ARG A 24 -8.30 2.74 4.17
N LEU A 25 -8.21 2.34 2.91
CA LEU A 25 -8.04 0.93 2.53
C LEU A 25 -6.71 0.36 3.03
N ASP A 26 -5.60 1.09 2.86
CA ASP A 26 -4.28 0.71 3.38
C ASP A 26 -4.30 0.53 4.91
N LEU A 27 -5.01 1.42 5.62
CA LEU A 27 -5.17 1.35 7.08
C LEU A 27 -6.00 0.12 7.47
N LEU A 28 -7.13 -0.11 6.80
CA LEU A 28 -7.98 -1.27 7.07
C LEU A 28 -7.23 -2.58 6.78
N GLU A 29 -6.49 -2.66 5.67
CA GLU A 29 -5.63 -3.82 5.37
C GLU A 29 -4.60 -4.07 6.47
N GLN A 30 -3.95 -3.02 6.99
CA GLN A 30 -3.00 -3.14 8.11
C GLN A 30 -3.67 -3.62 9.40
N THR A 31 -4.84 -3.07 9.73
CA THR A 31 -5.59 -3.46 10.94
C THR A 31 -6.04 -4.91 10.85
N LEU A 32 -6.64 -5.32 9.72
CA LEU A 32 -7.11 -6.69 9.53
C LEU A 32 -5.95 -7.67 9.43
N ALA A 33 -4.82 -7.30 8.82
CA ALA A 33 -3.66 -8.19 8.74
C ALA A 33 -3.03 -8.50 10.10
N ALA A 34 -3.31 -7.68 11.11
CA ALA A 34 -2.86 -7.90 12.48
C ALA A 34 -3.80 -8.81 13.28
N LEU A 35 -4.98 -9.17 12.74
CA LEU A 35 -5.90 -10.09 13.39
C LEU A 35 -5.42 -11.53 13.24
N GLU A 36 -5.50 -12.28 14.33
CA GLU A 36 -5.23 -13.70 14.35
C GLU A 36 -6.31 -14.45 13.55
N GLY A 37 -5.92 -15.42 12.72
CA GLY A 37 -6.83 -16.18 11.85
C GLY A 37 -6.99 -15.63 10.42
N VAL A 38 -6.41 -14.48 10.09
CA VAL A 38 -6.40 -13.96 8.71
C VAL A 38 -5.35 -14.66 7.87
N ALA A 39 -5.80 -15.41 6.86
CA ALA A 39 -4.94 -16.10 5.90
C ALA A 39 -4.57 -15.23 4.69
N GLY A 40 -5.40 -14.24 4.35
CA GLY A 40 -5.10 -13.34 3.24
C GLY A 40 -6.10 -12.21 3.08
N LEU A 41 -5.62 -11.10 2.52
CA LEU A 41 -6.39 -9.89 2.29
C LEU A 41 -6.25 -9.39 0.86
N ARG A 42 -7.34 -8.90 0.29
CA ARG A 42 -7.37 -8.28 -1.03
C ARG A 42 -8.30 -7.08 -1.06
N GLY A 43 -7.74 -5.89 -0.96
CA GLY A 43 -8.44 -4.64 -1.19
C GLY A 43 -8.68 -4.33 -2.67
N ASN A 44 -9.78 -3.64 -2.95
CA ASN A 44 -10.12 -3.06 -4.23
C ASN A 44 -10.67 -1.65 -4.00
N ALA A 45 -9.81 -0.64 -4.17
CA ALA A 45 -10.16 0.76 -4.01
C ALA A 45 -11.21 1.24 -5.04
N ALA A 46 -11.16 0.77 -6.29
CA ALA A 46 -12.15 1.17 -7.31
C ALA A 46 -13.58 0.76 -6.91
N ALA A 47 -13.73 -0.47 -6.39
CA ALA A 47 -15.01 -0.99 -5.90
C ALA A 47 -15.39 -0.51 -4.48
N GLY A 48 -14.43 0.06 -3.73
CA GLY A 48 -14.60 0.39 -2.32
C GLY A 48 -14.84 -0.86 -1.47
N SER A 49 -14.05 -1.92 -1.67
CA SER A 49 -14.26 -3.19 -0.99
C SER A 49 -12.95 -3.87 -0.60
N ILE A 50 -13.00 -4.73 0.42
CA ILE A 50 -11.92 -5.63 0.79
C ILE A 50 -12.47 -7.04 0.97
N VAL A 51 -11.69 -8.03 0.53
CA VAL A 51 -11.97 -9.45 0.76
C VAL A 51 -10.91 -10.00 1.70
N LEU A 52 -11.38 -10.68 2.73
CA LEU A 52 -10.64 -11.34 3.80
C LEU A 52 -10.84 -12.84 3.62
N HIS A 53 -9.76 -13.62 3.69
CA HIS A 53 -9.78 -15.08 3.74
C HIS A 53 -9.28 -15.55 5.10
N TYR A 54 -9.92 -16.57 5.64
CA TYR A 54 -9.65 -17.15 6.94
C TYR A 54 -9.92 -18.66 6.92
N ASP A 55 -9.41 -19.43 7.87
CA ASP A 55 -9.65 -20.87 7.95
C ASP A 55 -10.84 -21.17 8.87
N ALA A 56 -12.03 -21.38 8.30
CA ALA A 56 -13.25 -21.65 9.07
C ALA A 56 -13.19 -22.93 9.94
N GLY A 57 -12.23 -23.82 9.71
CA GLY A 57 -12.03 -25.00 10.56
C GLY A 57 -11.26 -24.74 11.86
N ARG A 58 -10.62 -23.56 12.00
CA ARG A 58 -9.72 -23.23 13.11
C ARG A 58 -10.20 -22.09 14.00
N ILE A 59 -11.23 -21.37 13.59
CA ILE A 59 -11.70 -20.15 14.25
C ILE A 59 -13.21 -20.18 14.39
N ASP A 60 -13.67 -19.64 15.53
CA ASP A 60 -15.08 -19.36 15.76
C ASP A 60 -15.51 -18.24 14.79
N VAL A 61 -16.34 -18.62 13.81
CA VAL A 61 -16.79 -17.75 12.72
C VAL A 61 -17.56 -16.55 13.26
N GLU A 62 -18.41 -16.73 14.26
CA GLU A 62 -19.26 -15.65 14.77
C GLU A 62 -18.43 -14.64 15.58
N ALA A 63 -17.53 -15.13 16.43
CA ALA A 63 -16.59 -14.27 17.17
C ALA A 63 -15.64 -13.52 16.23
N PHE A 64 -15.19 -14.19 15.17
CA PHE A 64 -14.31 -13.61 14.16
C PHE A 64 -15.02 -12.54 13.33
N GLU A 65 -16.25 -12.79 12.87
CA GLU A 65 -17.07 -11.80 12.17
C GLU A 65 -17.27 -10.54 13.00
N ARG A 66 -17.55 -10.69 14.30
CA ARG A 66 -17.71 -9.57 15.23
C ARG A 66 -16.43 -8.75 15.35
N THR A 67 -15.29 -9.43 15.53
CA THR A 67 -13.98 -8.78 15.60
C THR A 67 -13.65 -8.02 14.32
N VAL A 68 -14.01 -8.58 13.16
CA VAL A 68 -13.83 -7.93 11.86
C VAL A 68 -14.74 -6.70 11.73
N ASP A 69 -16.01 -6.78 12.09
CA ASP A 69 -16.95 -5.66 12.01
C ASP A 69 -16.52 -4.52 12.96
N GLU A 70 -16.08 -4.84 14.18
CA GLU A 70 -15.52 -3.86 15.13
C GLU A 70 -14.26 -3.17 14.58
N ALA A 71 -13.34 -3.93 13.99
CA ALA A 71 -12.13 -3.38 13.38
C ALA A 71 -12.45 -2.48 12.19
N VAL A 72 -13.42 -2.87 11.35
CA VAL A 72 -13.90 -2.06 10.23
C VAL A 72 -14.50 -0.76 10.74
N ASP A 73 -15.38 -0.82 11.73
CA ASP A 73 -16.06 0.34 12.29
C ASP A 73 -15.07 1.31 12.93
N ALA A 74 -14.09 0.82 13.68
CA ALA A 74 -13.04 1.65 14.27
C ALA A 74 -12.24 2.41 13.20
N VAL A 75 -11.85 1.75 12.10
CA VAL A 75 -11.08 2.37 11.00
C VAL A 75 -11.92 3.40 10.25
N LEU A 76 -13.21 3.15 10.07
CA LEU A 76 -14.11 4.04 9.34
C LEU A 76 -14.55 5.25 10.17
N ALA A 77 -14.73 5.08 11.48
CA ALA A 77 -15.00 6.14 12.44
C ALA A 77 -13.78 7.05 12.67
N ALA A 78 -12.57 6.51 12.56
CA ALA A 78 -11.35 7.28 12.77
C ALA A 78 -11.22 8.45 11.77
N PRO A 79 -10.80 9.64 12.25
CA PRO A 79 -10.58 10.79 11.40
C PRO A 79 -9.44 10.52 10.40
N ARG A 80 -9.63 10.97 9.16
CA ARG A 80 -8.68 10.71 8.07
C ARG A 80 -7.35 11.40 8.30
N ARG A 81 -6.28 10.63 8.45
CA ARG A 81 -4.90 11.14 8.47
C ARG A 81 -4.43 11.53 7.07
N LYS A 82 -4.66 12.79 6.69
CA LYS A 82 -4.29 13.36 5.36
C LYS A 82 -2.77 13.46 5.08
N GLY A 83 -1.91 13.30 6.09
CA GLY A 83 -0.47 13.62 6.01
C GLY A 83 0.44 12.54 5.39
N ARG A 84 0.27 11.27 5.76
CA ARG A 84 1.26 10.21 5.43
C ARG A 84 1.33 9.91 3.93
N HIS A 85 0.20 9.90 3.23
CA HIS A 85 0.15 9.67 1.79
C HIS A 85 0.67 10.88 0.98
N ARG A 86 0.46 12.12 1.46
CA ARG A 86 1.00 13.32 0.84
C ARG A 86 2.52 13.33 0.89
N LEU A 87 3.11 12.94 2.02
CA LEU A 87 4.56 12.81 2.15
C LEU A 87 5.12 11.73 1.22
N ARG A 88 4.52 10.52 1.21
CA ARG A 88 4.91 9.42 0.31
C ARG A 88 4.86 9.85 -1.16
N ASN A 89 3.82 10.58 -1.57
CA ASN A 89 3.69 11.11 -2.93
C ASN A 89 4.73 12.19 -3.25
N ARG A 90 5.05 13.09 -2.31
CA ARG A 90 6.11 14.10 -2.51
C ARG A 90 7.47 13.45 -2.68
N VAL A 91 7.82 12.51 -1.81
CA VAL A 91 9.07 11.73 -1.89
C VAL A 91 9.17 10.98 -3.21
N ASN A 92 8.08 10.31 -3.64
CA ASN A 92 8.08 9.60 -4.93
C ASN A 92 8.21 10.57 -6.12
N ARG A 93 7.58 11.75 -6.08
CA ARG A 93 7.78 12.78 -7.13
C ARG A 93 9.21 13.28 -7.18
N ALA A 94 9.81 13.57 -6.01
CA ALA A 94 11.20 13.99 -5.92
C ALA A 94 12.15 12.90 -6.46
N ALA A 95 11.92 11.63 -6.12
CA ALA A 95 12.69 10.50 -6.66
C ALA A 95 12.57 10.40 -8.19
N LYS A 96 11.37 10.55 -8.77
CA LYS A 96 11.18 10.54 -10.23
C LYS A 96 11.89 11.69 -10.94
N LEU A 97 11.79 12.91 -10.39
CA LEU A 97 12.50 14.08 -10.91
C LEU A 97 14.02 13.88 -10.81
N GLY A 98 14.48 13.34 -9.68
CA GLY A 98 15.88 12.97 -9.47
C GLY A 98 16.37 11.93 -10.47
N MET A 99 15.58 10.89 -10.75
CA MET A 99 15.91 9.87 -11.77
C MET A 99 16.02 10.48 -13.17
N LEU A 100 15.07 11.33 -13.58
CA LEU A 100 15.12 11.98 -14.90
C LEU A 100 16.33 12.92 -15.01
N GLY A 101 16.58 13.74 -13.99
CA GLY A 101 17.69 14.70 -13.98
C GLY A 101 19.05 14.01 -13.95
N SER A 102 19.23 13.01 -13.08
CA SER A 102 20.49 12.26 -12.95
C SER A 102 20.79 11.41 -14.19
N LEU A 103 19.78 10.81 -14.81
CA LEU A 103 19.95 10.06 -16.06
C LEU A 103 20.43 10.97 -17.20
N GLY A 104 19.76 12.12 -17.40
CA GLY A 104 20.15 13.09 -18.42
C GLY A 104 21.56 13.64 -18.18
N THR A 105 21.88 13.97 -16.93
CA THR A 105 23.21 14.47 -16.55
C THR A 105 24.29 13.40 -16.77
N SER A 106 24.01 12.15 -16.40
CA SER A 106 24.91 11.00 -16.59
C SER A 106 25.24 10.76 -18.06
N LEU A 107 24.26 10.89 -18.96
CA LEU A 107 24.43 10.78 -20.42
C LEU A 107 25.34 11.89 -20.98
N VAL A 108 25.11 13.15 -20.58
CA VAL A 108 25.93 14.29 -21.02
C VAL A 108 27.38 14.15 -20.55
N LEU A 109 27.60 13.74 -19.31
CA LEU A 109 28.93 13.56 -18.73
C LEU A 109 29.68 12.37 -19.35
N ALA A 110 28.96 11.30 -19.69
CA ALA A 110 29.53 10.18 -20.45
C ALA A 110 29.98 10.61 -21.85
N ALA A 111 29.14 11.36 -22.56
CA ALA A 111 29.48 11.89 -23.88
C ALA A 111 30.66 12.87 -23.84
N ALA A 112 30.81 13.63 -22.76
CA ALA A 112 31.94 14.53 -22.53
C ALA A 112 33.21 13.84 -21.99
N GLY A 113 33.21 12.52 -21.80
CA GLY A 113 34.38 11.74 -21.32
C GLY A 113 34.69 11.91 -19.83
N GLN A 114 33.80 12.52 -19.04
CA GLN A 114 34.01 12.84 -17.63
C GLN A 114 33.62 11.67 -16.70
N LYS A 115 34.52 10.68 -16.61
CA LYS A 115 34.29 9.40 -15.90
C LYS A 115 33.85 9.57 -14.42
N HIS A 116 34.49 10.48 -13.67
CA HIS A 116 34.17 10.70 -12.25
C HIS A 116 32.76 11.25 -12.04
N TRP A 117 32.38 12.27 -12.80
CA TRP A 117 31.07 12.90 -12.67
C TRP A 117 29.94 12.00 -13.17
N HIS A 118 30.20 11.20 -14.20
CA HIS A 118 29.28 10.15 -14.65
C HIS A 118 28.97 9.15 -13.52
N ALA A 119 29.99 8.68 -12.80
CA ALA A 119 29.82 7.76 -11.68
C ALA A 119 28.98 8.38 -10.54
N VAL A 120 29.21 9.65 -10.22
CA VAL A 120 28.42 10.38 -9.22
C VAL A 120 26.96 10.51 -9.64
N ALA A 121 26.69 10.93 -10.88
CA ALA A 121 25.33 11.04 -11.41
C ALA A 121 24.61 9.68 -11.44
N GLY A 122 25.32 8.61 -11.81
CA GLY A 122 24.82 7.23 -11.73
C GLY A 122 24.49 6.80 -10.30
N GLY A 123 25.32 7.14 -9.31
CA GLY A 123 25.05 6.89 -7.90
C GLY A 123 23.78 7.57 -7.39
N VAL A 124 23.56 8.84 -7.77
CA VAL A 124 22.32 9.57 -7.47
C VAL A 124 21.11 8.87 -8.10
N PHE A 125 21.23 8.43 -9.35
CA PHE A 125 20.17 7.68 -10.03
C PHE A 125 19.81 6.40 -9.27
N VAL A 126 20.81 5.60 -8.86
CA VAL A 126 20.60 4.37 -8.09
C VAL A 126 19.94 4.65 -6.75
N ALA A 127 20.34 5.71 -6.05
CA ALA A 127 19.70 6.10 -4.79
C ALA A 127 18.21 6.46 -4.99
N CYS A 128 17.89 7.27 -6.02
CA CYS A 128 16.51 7.60 -6.34
C CYS A 128 15.70 6.37 -6.78
N LEU A 129 16.31 5.45 -7.55
CA LEU A 129 15.70 4.18 -7.92
C LEU A 129 15.40 3.31 -6.69
N GLY A 130 16.33 3.23 -5.73
CA GLY A 130 16.13 2.53 -4.47
C GLY A 130 14.93 3.07 -3.69
N VAL A 131 14.78 4.40 -3.61
CA VAL A 131 13.59 5.03 -3.00
C VAL A 131 12.31 4.67 -3.75
N HIS A 132 12.33 4.71 -5.08
CA HIS A 132 11.18 4.36 -5.92
C HIS A 132 10.74 2.90 -5.68
N LEU A 133 11.69 1.96 -5.69
CA LEU A 133 11.44 0.54 -5.43
C LEU A 133 10.95 0.31 -4.01
N ALA A 134 11.52 0.96 -2.99
CA ALA A 134 11.10 0.82 -1.60
C ALA A 134 9.65 1.28 -1.36
N VAL A 135 9.20 2.32 -2.09
CA VAL A 135 7.80 2.79 -2.07
C VAL A 135 6.86 1.79 -2.75
N HIS A 136 7.30 1.11 -3.82
CA HIS A 136 6.50 0.17 -4.61
C HIS A 136 6.74 -1.32 -4.33
N ARG A 137 7.55 -1.67 -3.31
CA ARG A 137 7.98 -3.05 -3.02
C ARG A 137 6.86 -4.09 -2.95
N LYS A 138 5.67 -3.69 -2.46
CA LYS A 138 4.50 -4.57 -2.32
C LYS A 138 3.92 -5.05 -3.66
N HIS A 139 4.20 -4.35 -4.77
CA HIS A 139 3.72 -4.73 -6.10
C HIS A 139 4.77 -5.50 -6.92
N ILE A 140 6.03 -5.50 -6.51
CA ILE A 140 7.14 -6.11 -7.26
C ILE A 140 7.45 -7.52 -6.75
N LEU A 141 7.26 -7.79 -5.46
CA LEU A 141 7.58 -9.09 -4.82
C LEU A 141 6.34 -9.99 -4.65
N ARG A 142 5.49 -10.08 -5.68
CA ARG A 142 4.30 -10.95 -5.68
C ARG A 142 4.53 -12.18 -6.55
#